data_AF-A0A0C9T2C7-F1
#
_entry.id   AF-A0A0C9T2C7-F1
#
_cell.length_a   1.000
_cell.length_b   1.000
_cell.length_c   1.000
_cell.angle_alpha   90.00
_cell.angle_beta   90.00
_cell.angle_gamma   90.00
#
_symmetry.space_group_name_H-M   'P 1'
#
loop_
_entity.id
_entity.type
_entity.pdbx_description
1 polymer ?
#
loop_
_entity_poly.entity_id
_entity_poly.type
_entity_poly.pdbx_seq_one_letter_code
_entity_poly.pdbx_strand_id
1 'polypeptide(L)' 'MATRTRSAKSGSCWTVNDLDSYHISLNQVDPLLFFGLQALPQPPVDQELIDVVDADAM' A
#
# COMPACT_ATOMS: atom_id res chain seq x y z
N MET A 1 19.61 11.72 -27.83
CA MET A 1 18.20 11.90 -27.42
C MET A 1 17.62 10.52 -27.18
N ALA A 2 17.11 10.22 -25.97
CA ALA A 2 16.59 8.90 -25.66
C ALA A 2 15.07 8.86 -25.92
N THR A 3 14.63 7.93 -26.77
CA THR A 3 13.21 7.71 -27.05
C THR A 3 12.57 7.02 -25.85
N ARG A 4 11.61 7.69 -25.19
CA ARG A 4 10.87 7.08 -24.07
C ARG A 4 9.72 6.24 -24.60
N THR A 5 9.86 4.92 -24.48
CA THR A 5 8.79 3.96 -24.79
C THR A 5 7.65 4.17 -23.81
N ARG A 6 6.53 4.74 -24.27
CA ARG A 6 5.32 4.93 -23.47
C ARG A 6 4.44 3.70 -23.59
N SER A 7 4.71 2.69 -22.76
CA SER A 7 3.78 1.57 -22.55
C SER A 7 3.12 1.71 -21.17
N ALA A 8 1.89 1.22 -21.04
CA ALA A 8 1.26 1.09 -19.74
C ALA A 8 2.06 0.09 -18.90
N LYS A 9 2.48 0.52 -17.71
CA LYS A 9 3.12 -0.33 -16.70
C LYS A 9 2.14 -0.58 -15.57
N SER A 10 2.13 -1.80 -15.02
CA SER A 10 1.47 -2.08 -13.74
C SER A 10 2.02 -1.14 -12.67
N GLY A 11 1.18 -0.73 -11.71
CA GLY A 11 1.57 0.17 -10.63
C GLY A 11 2.81 -0.31 -9.87
N SER A 12 2.95 -1.62 -9.67
CA SER A 12 4.11 -2.24 -9.01
C SER A 12 5.38 -2.32 -9.88
N CYS A 13 5.28 -2.06 -11.18
CA CYS A 13 6.41 -2.11 -12.11
C CYS A 13 7.11 -0.76 -12.29
N TRP A 14 6.68 0.28 -11.58
CA TRP A 14 7.31 1.60 -11.61
C TRP A 14 8.53 1.61 -10.69
N THR A 15 9.69 1.89 -11.25
CA THR A 15 10.92 2.11 -10.48
C THR A 15 11.12 3.60 -10.19
N VAL A 16 11.97 3.95 -9.23
CA VAL A 16 12.34 5.35 -8.96
C VAL A 16 12.92 6.03 -10.21
N ASN A 17 13.79 5.33 -10.94
CA ASN A 17 14.35 5.84 -12.20
C ASN A 17 13.27 6.12 -13.26
N ASP A 18 12.22 5.30 -13.33
CA ASP A 18 11.10 5.56 -14.23
C ASP A 18 10.40 6.86 -13.83
N LEU A 19 10.04 7.01 -12.55
CA LEU A 19 9.37 8.19 -12.01
C LEU A 19 10.18 9.47 -12.26
N ASP A 20 11.48 9.44 -11.94
CA ASP A 20 12.40 10.56 -12.18
C ASP A 20 12.49 10.91 -13.65
N SER A 21 12.57 9.90 -14.52
CA SER A 21 12.57 10.15 -15.95
C SER A 21 11.29 10.91 -16.32
N TYR A 22 10.11 10.43 -15.94
CA TYR A 22 8.84 11.07 -16.29
C TYR A 22 8.53 12.36 -15.50
N HIS A 23 9.43 12.83 -14.63
CA HIS A 23 9.20 13.95 -13.71
C HIS A 23 7.93 13.75 -12.86
N ILE A 24 7.70 12.53 -12.40
CA ILE A 24 6.57 12.17 -11.54
C ILE A 24 7.05 12.13 -10.10
N SER A 25 6.38 12.85 -9.20
CA SER A 25 6.61 12.80 -7.76
C SER A 25 5.48 12.03 -7.06
N LEU A 26 5.84 11.11 -6.16
CA LEU A 26 4.87 10.41 -5.30
C LEU A 26 4.89 11.04 -3.90
N ASN A 27 3.71 11.43 -3.41
CA ASN A 27 3.53 11.96 -2.07
C ASN A 27 2.71 10.97 -1.25
N GLN A 28 3.29 10.45 -0.16
CA GLN A 28 2.54 9.65 0.81
C GLN A 28 1.63 10.56 1.61
N VAL A 29 0.34 10.25 1.65
CA VAL A 29 -0.67 11.00 2.39
C VAL A 29 -1.45 10.03 3.26
N ASP A 30 -1.87 10.51 4.43
CA ASP A 30 -2.81 9.76 5.27
C ASP A 30 -4.14 9.64 4.52
N PRO A 31 -4.60 8.41 4.18
CA PRO A 31 -5.84 8.21 3.44
C PRO A 31 -7.05 8.75 4.19
N LEU A 32 -7.08 8.68 5.52
CA LEU A 32 -8.21 9.17 6.31
C LEU A 32 -8.32 10.69 6.21
N LEU A 33 -7.21 11.40 6.38
CA LEU A 33 -7.16 12.85 6.19
C LEU A 33 -7.45 13.25 4.74
N PHE A 34 -6.92 12.51 3.77
CA PHE A 34 -7.11 12.81 2.34
C PHE A 34 -8.58 12.69 1.91
N PHE A 35 -9.26 11.62 2.36
CA PHE A 35 -10.67 11.39 2.05
C PHE A 35 -11.64 12.06 3.04
N GLY A 36 -11.14 12.77 4.05
CA GLY A 36 -11.96 13.38 5.10
C GLY A 36 -12.75 12.35 5.91
N LEU A 37 -12.25 11.13 6.01
CA LEU A 37 -12.90 10.02 6.70
C LEU A 37 -12.40 9.93 8.14
N GLN A 38 -13.31 9.57 9.04
CA GLN A 38 -12.93 9.23 10.40
C GLN A 38 -12.48 7.76 10.47
N ALA A 39 -11.42 7.48 11.21
CA ALA A 39 -11.04 6.11 11.53
C ALA A 39 -12.21 5.41 12.22
N LEU A 40 -12.60 4.24 11.70
CA LEU A 40 -13.51 3.37 12.43
C LEU A 40 -12.79 2.81 13.66
N PRO A 41 -13.51 2.61 14.78
CA PRO A 41 -12.94 1.90 15.92
C PRO A 41 -12.48 0.52 15.48
N GLN A 42 -11.33 0.10 16.00
CA GLN A 42 -10.82 -1.24 15.73
C GLN A 42 -11.88 -2.26 16.19
N PRO A 43 -12.21 -3.26 15.36
CA PRO A 43 -13.17 -4.27 15.78
C PRO A 43 -12.65 -4.93 17.06
N PRO A 44 -13.54 -5.32 17.99
CA PRO A 44 -13.12 -6.10 19.14
C PRO A 44 -12.47 -7.38 18.61
N VAL A 45 -11.17 -7.51 18.84
CA VAL A 45 -10.46 -8.73 18.50
C VAL A 45 -10.64 -9.67 19.67
N ASP A 46 -11.35 -10.77 19.44
CA ASP A 46 -11.50 -11.82 20.44
C ASP A 46 -10.13 -12.46 20.69
N GLN A 47 -9.69 -12.46 21.95
CA GLN A 47 -8.37 -12.93 22.35
C GLN A 47 -8.23 -14.44 22.14
N GLU A 48 -9.35 -15.18 22.20
CA GLU A 48 -9.41 -16.61 21.86
C GLU A 48 -9.05 -16.90 20.39
N LEU A 49 -9.25 -15.94 19.47
CA LEU A 49 -8.87 -16.09 18.06
C LEU A 49 -7.39 -15.79 17.78
N ILE A 50 -6.72 -15.06 18.68
CA ILE A 50 -5.29 -14.72 18.55
C ILE A 50 -4.41 -15.84 19.14
N ASP A 51 -4.85 -16.48 20.23
CA ASP A 51 -4.00 -17.38 21.02
C ASP A 51 -3.88 -18.81 20.46
N VAL A 52 -4.64 -19.18 19.43
CA VAL A 52 -4.47 -20.48 18.74
C VAL A 52 -3.37 -20.36 17.67
N VAL A 53 -2.13 -20.25 18.13
CA VAL A 53 -0.93 -20.24 17.28
C VAL A 53 -0.53 -21.64 16.82
N ASP A 54 -1.02 -22.72 17.44
CA ASP A 54 -0.72 -24.08 16.99
C ASP A 54 -1.91 -25.03 17.15
N ALA A 55 -2.29 -25.68 16.04
CA ALA A 55 -3.22 -26.81 16.02
C ALA A 55 -2.56 -28.14 16.47
N ASP A 56 -1.30 -28.10 16.92
CA ASP A 56 -0.48 -29.26 17.25
C ASP A 56 -0.27 -29.45 18.78
N ALA A 57 -1.03 -28.71 19.60
CA ALA A 57 -1.01 -28.80 21.07
C ALA A 57 -2.24 -29.52 21.63
N MET A 58 -2.62 -30.66 21.04
CA MET A 58 -3.64 -31.56 21.57
C MET A 58 -3.16 -33.01 21.66
#